data_AF-A0A3M6UTP4-F1
#
_entry.id   AF-A0A3M6UTP4-F1
#
_cell.length_a   1.000
_cell.length_b   1.000
_cell.length_c   1.000
_cell.angle_alpha   90.00
_cell.angle_beta   90.00
_cell.angle_gamma   90.00
#
_symmetry.space_group_name_H-M   'P 1'
#
loop_
_entity.id
_entity.type
_entity.pdbx_description
1 polymer ?
#
loop_
_entity_poly.entity_id
_entity_poly.type
_entity_poly.pdbx_seq_one_letter_code
_entity_poly.pdbx_strand_id
1 'polypeptide(L)'
;MKSILLCLYLFALGLLAADIPTEMNSDSVQDASTKSNGKESFDPASGNSIITKRAASKHGFYRLNFSPVCFSAKGNLFGTVTMPFAGRLAAMKLVHRYGYVTCIKSNPIYWSHWGCGHLKDYVNVVVTTSLNRILLPPNQFLKFNYQAGKWSKVPGYGANSPELILSFFRPRYVYRGHQLRVWYGEDLMNWTEGDNAGRVCFDVYASYV
;
A
#
# COMPACT_ATOMS: atom_id res chain seq x y z
N MET A 1 -33.59 -21.38 38.99
CA MET A 1 -32.65 -22.32 39.63
C MET A 1 -31.39 -22.40 38.78
N LYS A 2 -30.26 -21.93 39.34
CA LYS A 2 -28.84 -22.35 39.13
C LYS A 2 -28.30 -22.39 37.67
N SER A 3 -27.13 -21.87 37.31
CA SER A 3 -26.01 -21.28 38.06
C SER A 3 -25.12 -20.48 37.10
N ILE A 4 -24.63 -19.36 37.59
CA ILE A 4 -23.51 -18.56 37.06
C ILE A 4 -22.22 -19.34 37.29
N LEU A 5 -21.27 -19.32 36.35
CA LEU A 5 -19.87 -19.58 36.65
C LEU A 5 -18.98 -18.49 36.03
N LEU A 6 -18.64 -17.55 36.91
CA LEU A 6 -17.52 -16.63 36.83
C LEU A 6 -16.21 -17.44 36.87
N CYS A 7 -15.24 -17.10 36.02
CA CYS A 7 -13.85 -17.38 36.33
C CYS A 7 -13.03 -16.10 36.11
N LEU A 8 -12.81 -15.42 37.23
CA LEU A 8 -11.89 -14.31 37.42
C LEU A 8 -10.46 -14.85 37.37
N TYR A 9 -9.60 -14.28 36.52
CA TYR A 9 -8.16 -14.36 36.71
C TYR A 9 -7.63 -12.95 36.99
N LEU A 10 -7.18 -12.76 38.23
CA LEU A 10 -6.56 -11.54 38.75
C LEU A 10 -5.04 -11.59 38.52
N PHE A 11 -4.54 -10.47 38.00
CA PHE A 11 -3.27 -9.79 38.24
C PHE A 11 -2.09 -10.52 38.91
N ALA A 12 -0.94 -10.46 38.23
CA ALA A 12 0.34 -10.17 38.88
C ALA A 12 1.09 -9.11 38.05
N LEU A 13 1.17 -7.89 38.58
CA LEU A 13 2.06 -6.82 38.14
C LEU A 13 3.48 -7.14 38.64
N GLY A 14 4.44 -7.26 37.74
CA GLY A 14 5.86 -7.24 38.05
C GLY A 14 6.49 -5.98 37.47
N LEU A 15 6.59 -4.92 38.29
CA LEU A 15 7.54 -3.83 38.06
C LEU A 15 8.95 -4.37 38.36
N LEU A 16 9.85 -4.27 37.38
CA LEU A 16 11.26 -4.03 37.68
C LEU A 16 11.67 -2.75 36.96
N ALA A 17 11.85 -1.70 37.77
CA ALA A 17 12.69 -0.58 37.46
C ALA A 17 14.15 -0.98 37.70
N ALA A 18 15.04 -0.65 36.78
CA ALA A 18 16.48 -0.59 37.01
C ALA A 18 17.13 0.39 36.02
N ASP A 19 17.38 1.59 36.56
CA ASP A 19 18.58 2.42 36.45
C ASP A 19 19.04 2.97 35.10
N ILE A 20 18.83 4.30 35.01
CA ILE A 20 19.51 5.26 34.15
C ILE A 20 20.90 5.55 34.75
N PRO A 21 22.01 5.49 33.99
CA PRO A 21 23.23 6.15 34.37
C PRO A 21 23.25 7.58 33.81
N THR A 22 23.18 8.54 34.73
CA THR A 22 23.69 9.90 34.55
C THR A 22 25.21 9.86 34.65
N GLU A 23 25.92 10.41 33.68
CA GLU A 23 27.01 11.35 33.97
C GLU A 23 27.46 12.12 32.71
N MET A 24 27.44 13.44 32.85
CA MET A 24 28.24 14.40 32.10
C MET A 24 29.72 14.17 32.44
N ASN A 25 30.61 14.28 31.45
CA ASN A 25 31.77 15.13 31.67
C ASN A 25 32.24 15.81 30.37
N SER A 26 32.58 17.08 30.52
CA SER A 26 33.29 17.94 29.58
C SER A 26 34.76 17.53 29.47
N ASP A 27 35.39 17.79 28.33
CA ASP A 27 36.51 18.74 28.26
C ASP A 27 37.23 18.75 26.89
N SER A 28 37.44 20.00 26.44
CA SER A 28 38.58 20.54 25.70
C SER A 28 39.10 19.88 24.41
N VAL A 29 38.75 20.53 23.30
CA VAL A 29 39.64 21.14 22.28
C VAL A 29 41.16 20.92 22.48
N GLN A 30 41.83 20.38 21.46
CA GLN A 30 43.11 20.92 20.96
C GLN A 30 43.25 20.73 19.44
N ASP A 31 44.00 21.67 18.90
CA ASP A 31 44.03 22.23 17.56
C ASP A 31 45.23 21.67 16.78
N ALA A 32 45.10 21.45 15.47
CA ALA A 32 46.24 21.28 14.57
C ALA A 32 45.84 21.55 13.11
N SER A 33 45.97 22.81 12.72
CA SER A 33 45.92 23.26 11.33
C SER A 33 47.05 22.64 10.49
N THR A 34 46.76 22.26 9.25
CA THR A 34 47.71 22.45 8.13
C THR A 34 46.94 22.86 6.88
N LYS A 35 47.32 24.02 6.35
CA LYS A 35 46.79 24.70 5.15
C LYS A 35 47.21 23.97 3.87
N SER A 36 46.33 23.97 2.87
CA SER A 36 46.73 24.16 1.48
C SER A 36 45.64 24.90 0.68
N ASN A 37 46.07 25.97 0.03
CA ASN A 37 45.28 26.93 -0.73
C ASN A 37 44.58 26.31 -1.96
N GLY A 38 43.34 26.73 -2.19
CA GLY A 38 42.62 26.58 -3.46
C GLY A 38 41.53 27.65 -3.54
N LYS A 39 41.68 28.57 -4.49
CA LYS A 39 40.87 29.76 -4.70
C LYS A 39 39.73 29.42 -5.67
N GLU A 40 38.50 29.31 -5.19
CA GLU A 40 37.31 29.32 -6.06
C GLU A 40 36.26 30.29 -5.50
N SER A 41 35.72 31.10 -6.42
CA SER A 41 34.81 32.21 -6.17
C SER A 41 33.43 31.74 -5.70
N PHE A 42 32.90 32.45 -4.71
CA PHE A 42 31.60 32.22 -4.08
C PHE A 42 30.51 32.97 -4.89
N ASP A 43 29.62 32.23 -5.57
CA ASP A 43 28.35 32.76 -6.08
C ASP A 43 27.24 32.52 -5.02
N PRO A 44 26.62 33.56 -4.44
CA PRO A 44 25.69 33.40 -3.32
C PRO A 44 24.26 33.25 -3.84
N ALA A 45 23.91 32.09 -4.40
CA ALA A 45 22.51 31.75 -4.70
C ALA A 45 22.28 30.24 -4.80
N SER A 46 22.51 29.50 -3.72
CA SER A 46 21.98 28.13 -3.63
C SER A 46 21.66 27.78 -2.18
N GLY A 47 20.49 28.21 -1.74
CA GLY A 47 19.86 27.68 -0.54
C GLY A 47 19.52 26.20 -0.78
N ASN A 48 20.26 25.31 -0.13
CA ASN A 48 20.03 23.87 -0.16
C ASN A 48 18.68 23.51 0.49
N SER A 49 17.62 23.47 -0.31
CA SER A 49 16.40 22.74 0.05
C SER A 49 16.66 21.25 -0.18
N ILE A 50 16.83 20.52 0.93
CA ILE A 50 16.95 19.05 1.00
C ILE A 50 15.67 18.34 0.47
N ILE A 51 14.64 19.09 0.06
CA ILE A 51 13.36 18.54 -0.38
C ILE A 51 13.32 18.19 -1.88
N THR A 52 14.26 18.65 -2.72
CA THR A 52 14.05 18.65 -4.19
C THR A 52 14.92 17.68 -5.00
N LYS A 53 15.22 16.47 -4.53
CA LYS A 53 15.77 15.40 -5.39
C LYS A 53 15.27 14.00 -5.04
N ARG A 54 13.95 13.77 -5.07
CA ARG A 54 13.47 12.44 -5.50
C ARG A 54 13.55 12.44 -7.02
N ALA A 55 14.49 11.69 -7.57
CA ALA A 55 14.66 11.55 -9.01
C ALA A 55 13.33 11.18 -9.66
N ALA A 56 12.70 12.16 -10.31
CA ALA A 56 11.52 11.94 -11.10
C ALA A 56 11.96 11.17 -12.34
N SER A 57 11.55 9.90 -12.45
CA SER A 57 11.73 9.14 -13.68
C SER A 57 10.89 9.80 -14.76
N LYS A 58 11.55 10.24 -15.84
CA LYS A 58 11.01 11.15 -16.85
C LYS A 58 9.84 10.56 -17.67
N HIS A 59 9.50 9.29 -17.47
CA HIS A 59 8.25 8.62 -17.90
C HIS A 59 7.86 7.51 -16.89
N GLY A 60 7.90 7.83 -15.60
CA GLY A 60 7.96 6.81 -14.55
C GLY A 60 6.74 6.69 -13.64
N PHE A 61 6.68 5.54 -12.97
CA PHE A 61 5.86 5.31 -11.81
C PHE A 61 6.51 5.89 -10.55
N TYR A 62 5.75 6.67 -9.78
CA TYR A 62 6.21 7.28 -8.52
C TYR A 62 5.60 6.54 -7.33
N ARG A 63 6.43 6.12 -6.36
CA ARG A 63 5.95 5.44 -5.16
C ARG A 63 5.12 6.40 -4.31
N LEU A 64 3.93 5.97 -3.88
CA LEU A 64 2.97 6.77 -3.12
C LEU A 64 3.03 6.53 -1.61
N ASN A 65 3.42 5.32 -1.19
CA ASN A 65 3.39 4.88 0.20
C ASN A 65 4.81 4.74 0.79
N PHE A 66 4.94 4.99 2.10
CA PHE A 66 6.15 4.68 2.85
C PHE A 66 6.11 3.26 3.42
N SER A 67 4.99 2.90 4.06
CA SER A 67 4.70 1.56 4.56
C SER A 67 3.74 0.83 3.63
N PRO A 68 3.81 -0.51 3.49
CA PRO A 68 2.92 -1.28 2.62
C PRO A 68 1.44 -1.01 2.91
N VAL A 69 0.66 -0.85 1.84
CA VAL A 69 -0.80 -0.78 1.89
C VAL A 69 -1.33 -2.20 1.84
N CYS A 70 -2.37 -2.51 2.60
CA CYS A 70 -2.94 -3.86 2.64
C CYS A 70 -4.45 -3.84 2.48
N PHE A 71 -5.01 -4.87 1.87
CA PHE A 71 -6.44 -5.18 1.91
C PHE A 71 -6.67 -6.66 2.25
N SER A 72 -7.85 -6.98 2.73
CA SER A 72 -8.30 -8.36 2.97
C SER A 72 -9.39 -8.76 1.97
N ALA A 73 -9.63 -10.06 1.84
CA ALA A 73 -10.62 -10.59 0.90
C ALA A 73 -12.08 -10.51 1.38
N LYS A 74 -12.30 -9.97 2.59
CA LYS A 74 -13.61 -9.82 3.23
C LYS A 74 -13.60 -8.83 4.39
N GLY A 75 -14.79 -8.46 4.86
CA GLY A 75 -15.00 -7.77 6.14
C GLY A 75 -14.84 -6.25 6.05
N ASN A 76 -15.01 -5.69 4.86
CA ASN A 76 -14.87 -4.27 4.54
C ASN A 76 -13.47 -3.72 4.84
N LEU A 77 -12.43 -4.53 4.57
CA LEU A 77 -11.04 -4.23 4.94
C LEU A 77 -10.20 -3.83 3.72
N PHE A 78 -10.45 -2.62 3.23
CA PHE A 78 -9.71 -2.02 2.13
C PHE A 78 -8.38 -1.40 2.55
N GLY A 79 -7.48 -1.25 1.59
CA GLY A 79 -6.27 -0.44 1.72
C GLY A 79 -6.50 1.00 1.29
N THR A 80 -6.03 1.97 2.06
CA THR A 80 -6.15 3.40 1.73
C THR A 80 -4.88 3.94 1.08
N VAL A 81 -5.04 4.70 0.00
CA VAL A 81 -3.95 5.38 -0.72
C VAL A 81 -4.26 6.87 -0.78
N THR A 82 -3.40 7.69 -0.19
CA THR A 82 -3.52 9.16 -0.23
C THR A 82 -2.68 9.72 -1.36
N MET A 83 -3.30 10.47 -2.28
CA MET A 83 -2.60 11.07 -3.41
C MET A 83 -1.72 12.25 -2.93
N PRO A 84 -0.40 12.21 -3.11
CA PRO A 84 0.49 13.25 -2.60
C PRO A 84 0.51 14.51 -3.47
N PHE A 85 0.05 14.43 -4.71
CA PHE A 85 0.00 15.53 -5.66
C PHE A 85 -1.24 15.45 -6.56
N ALA A 86 -1.67 16.62 -7.04
CA ALA A 86 -2.76 16.74 -8.00
C ALA A 86 -2.24 16.48 -9.43
N GLY A 87 -3.12 16.02 -10.32
CA GLY A 87 -2.79 15.78 -11.72
C GLY A 87 -3.69 14.74 -12.37
N ARG A 88 -3.45 14.43 -13.65
CA ARG A 88 -4.21 13.40 -14.36
C ARG A 88 -3.53 12.04 -14.16
N LEU A 89 -4.12 11.21 -13.31
CA LEU A 89 -3.68 9.85 -13.03
C LEU A 89 -3.96 8.96 -14.25
N ALA A 90 -2.91 8.40 -14.85
CA ALA A 90 -2.99 7.51 -16.00
C ALA A 90 -3.06 6.03 -15.60
N ALA A 91 -2.28 5.64 -14.59
CA ALA A 91 -2.25 4.27 -14.09
C ALA A 91 -1.80 4.18 -12.63
N MET A 92 -2.20 3.10 -11.97
CA MET A 92 -1.68 2.68 -10.67
C MET A 92 -0.99 1.33 -10.80
N LYS A 93 0.16 1.18 -10.17
CA LYS A 93 0.93 -0.06 -10.12
C LYS A 93 1.02 -0.54 -8.68
N LEU A 94 0.61 -1.78 -8.45
CA LEU A 94 0.66 -2.45 -7.16
C LEU A 94 1.78 -3.49 -7.22
N VAL A 95 2.75 -3.41 -6.30
CA VAL A 95 3.89 -4.35 -6.25
C VAL A 95 3.74 -5.18 -4.98
N HIS A 96 3.55 -6.49 -5.14
CA HIS A 96 3.39 -7.40 -4.02
C HIS A 96 4.61 -7.35 -3.10
N ARG A 97 4.36 -7.40 -1.78
CA ARG A 97 5.42 -7.50 -0.77
C ARG A 97 5.30 -8.80 -0.01
N TYR A 98 4.11 -9.09 0.52
CA TYR A 98 3.84 -10.30 1.28
C TYR A 98 2.33 -10.51 1.47
N GLY A 99 1.97 -11.70 1.94
CA GLY A 99 0.59 -12.10 2.17
C GLY A 99 -0.11 -12.58 0.90
N TYR A 100 -1.28 -13.15 1.11
CA TYR A 100 -2.09 -13.79 0.09
C TYR A 100 -3.57 -13.60 0.42
N VAL A 101 -4.39 -13.61 -0.61
CA VAL A 101 -5.85 -13.61 -0.53
C VAL A 101 -6.40 -14.83 -1.28
N THR A 102 -7.62 -15.23 -0.95
CA THR A 102 -8.31 -16.34 -1.62
C THR A 102 -9.82 -16.10 -1.62
N CYS A 103 -10.48 -16.56 -2.69
CA CYS A 103 -11.93 -16.64 -2.79
C CYS A 103 -12.52 -17.86 -2.08
N ILE A 104 -11.71 -18.88 -1.78
CA ILE A 104 -12.16 -20.09 -1.10
C ILE A 104 -11.02 -20.57 -0.19
N LYS A 105 -11.18 -20.40 1.12
CA LYS A 105 -10.13 -20.65 2.13
C LYS A 105 -9.80 -22.12 2.37
N SER A 106 -10.69 -23.04 1.98
CA SER A 106 -10.55 -24.48 2.24
C SER A 106 -9.48 -25.17 1.40
N ASN A 107 -8.98 -24.52 0.33
CA ASN A 107 -8.00 -25.12 -0.56
C ASN A 107 -6.77 -24.21 -0.79
N PRO A 108 -5.55 -24.66 -0.45
CA PRO A 108 -4.31 -23.91 -0.67
C PRO A 108 -4.06 -23.45 -2.11
N ILE A 109 -4.53 -24.18 -3.13
CA ILE A 109 -4.26 -23.84 -4.54
C ILE A 109 -4.99 -22.55 -5.00
N TYR A 110 -5.94 -22.07 -4.19
CA TYR A 110 -6.73 -20.87 -4.47
C TYR A 110 -6.13 -19.59 -3.88
N TRP A 111 -5.08 -19.70 -3.09
CA TRP A 111 -4.38 -18.55 -2.55
C TRP A 111 -3.54 -17.87 -3.64
N SER A 112 -3.59 -16.54 -3.68
CA SER A 112 -2.88 -15.75 -4.69
C SER A 112 -2.61 -14.32 -4.21
N HIS A 113 -1.90 -13.52 -5.00
CA HIS A 113 -1.62 -12.13 -4.67
C HIS A 113 -2.82 -11.21 -4.94
N TRP A 114 -3.51 -11.40 -6.06
CA TRP A 114 -4.45 -10.41 -6.61
C TRP A 114 -5.85 -10.96 -6.89
N GLY A 115 -6.15 -12.21 -6.56
CA GLY A 115 -7.44 -12.81 -6.88
C GLY A 115 -7.61 -14.17 -6.22
N CYS A 116 -7.85 -15.20 -7.04
CA CYS A 116 -7.97 -16.57 -6.58
C CYS A 116 -7.20 -17.50 -7.52
N GLY A 117 -6.33 -18.35 -6.95
CA GLY A 117 -5.27 -19.07 -7.68
C GLY A 117 -5.76 -20.06 -8.76
N HIS A 118 -7.00 -20.54 -8.69
CA HIS A 118 -7.60 -21.31 -9.78
C HIS A 118 -7.94 -20.46 -11.01
N LEU A 119 -8.29 -19.20 -10.80
CA LEU A 119 -8.57 -18.22 -11.85
C LEU A 119 -7.29 -17.48 -12.23
N LYS A 120 -6.25 -18.22 -12.65
CA LYS A 120 -4.88 -17.73 -12.85
C LYS A 120 -4.78 -16.45 -13.68
N ASP A 121 -5.58 -16.33 -14.74
CA ASP A 121 -5.54 -15.20 -15.68
C ASP A 121 -6.44 -14.01 -15.27
N TYR A 122 -7.02 -14.07 -14.07
CA TYR A 122 -7.94 -13.06 -13.56
C TYR A 122 -7.47 -12.50 -12.23
N VAL A 123 -7.85 -11.26 -11.98
CA VAL A 123 -7.65 -10.57 -10.71
C VAL A 123 -9.00 -10.10 -10.16
N ASN A 124 -9.05 -9.91 -8.86
CA ASN A 124 -10.18 -9.38 -8.13
C ASN A 124 -9.79 -8.14 -7.32
N VAL A 125 -8.94 -7.29 -7.89
CA VAL A 125 -8.52 -6.02 -7.29
C VAL A 125 -9.30 -4.87 -7.91
N VAL A 126 -9.87 -4.01 -7.08
CA VAL A 126 -10.64 -2.83 -7.50
C VAL A 126 -10.10 -1.59 -6.80
N VAL A 127 -9.92 -0.49 -7.54
CA VAL A 127 -9.62 0.82 -6.98
C VAL A 127 -10.86 1.70 -7.04
N THR A 128 -11.22 2.30 -5.92
CA THR A 128 -12.39 3.18 -5.79
C THR A 128 -12.03 4.55 -5.25
N THR A 129 -12.97 5.49 -5.35
CA THR A 129 -12.98 6.70 -4.51
C THR A 129 -13.26 6.35 -3.05
N SER A 130 -13.16 7.34 -2.16
CA SER A 130 -13.59 7.22 -0.76
C SER A 130 -15.09 6.96 -0.55
N LEU A 131 -15.90 7.13 -1.60
CA LEU A 131 -17.34 6.81 -1.61
C LEU A 131 -17.63 5.49 -2.33
N ASN A 132 -16.62 4.61 -2.47
CA ASN A 132 -16.72 3.31 -3.13
C ASN A 132 -17.17 3.37 -4.60
N ARG A 133 -17.00 4.52 -5.28
CA ARG A 133 -17.21 4.60 -6.73
C ARG A 133 -16.00 4.00 -7.44
N ILE A 134 -16.23 2.96 -8.24
CA ILE A 134 -15.17 2.24 -8.96
C ILE A 134 -14.49 3.15 -9.97
N LEU A 135 -13.14 3.14 -9.96
CA LEU A 135 -12.29 3.87 -10.88
C LEU A 135 -11.50 2.90 -11.79
N LEU A 136 -10.94 1.85 -11.21
CA LEU A 136 -10.13 0.85 -11.91
C LEU A 136 -10.46 -0.57 -11.41
N PRO A 137 -10.27 -1.59 -12.26
CA PRO A 137 -10.04 -1.46 -13.70
C PRO A 137 -11.31 -0.93 -14.41
N PRO A 138 -11.19 -0.36 -15.63
CA PRO A 138 -12.35 -0.04 -16.46
C PRO A 138 -13.27 -1.25 -16.67
N ASN A 139 -14.58 -1.01 -16.79
CA ASN A 139 -15.60 -2.06 -16.90
C ASN A 139 -15.37 -3.04 -18.06
N GLN A 140 -14.66 -2.61 -19.10
CA GLN A 140 -14.29 -3.43 -20.26
C GLN A 140 -13.40 -4.62 -19.90
N PHE A 141 -12.70 -4.58 -18.75
CA PHE A 141 -11.89 -5.70 -18.27
C PHE A 141 -12.70 -6.69 -17.41
N LEU A 142 -13.94 -6.38 -17.05
CA LEU A 142 -14.74 -7.24 -16.17
C LEU A 142 -15.15 -8.55 -16.86
N LYS A 143 -15.01 -9.66 -16.15
CA LYS A 143 -15.39 -11.01 -16.60
C LYS A 143 -16.91 -11.17 -16.52
N PHE A 144 -17.57 -11.35 -17.66
CA PHE A 144 -19.04 -11.36 -17.77
C PHE A 144 -19.76 -12.25 -16.74
N ASN A 145 -19.37 -13.52 -16.63
CA ASN A 145 -20.01 -14.46 -15.71
C ASN A 145 -19.74 -14.19 -14.22
N TYR A 146 -18.85 -13.25 -13.89
CA TYR A 146 -18.41 -12.95 -12.53
C TYR A 146 -18.36 -11.44 -12.26
N GLN A 147 -19.13 -10.65 -13.01
CA GLN A 147 -19.18 -9.19 -12.85
C GLN A 147 -19.73 -8.75 -11.49
N ALA A 148 -20.54 -9.60 -10.85
CA ALA A 148 -21.08 -9.36 -9.51
C ALA A 148 -19.95 -9.17 -8.49
N GLY A 149 -18.93 -10.04 -8.51
CA GLY A 149 -17.73 -9.92 -7.68
C GLY A 149 -16.63 -9.02 -8.24
N LYS A 150 -16.81 -8.37 -9.40
CA LYS A 150 -15.79 -7.50 -10.06
C LYS A 150 -14.51 -8.20 -10.50
N TRP A 151 -14.60 -9.49 -10.83
CA TRP A 151 -13.51 -10.23 -11.45
C TRP A 151 -13.11 -9.61 -12.79
N SER A 152 -11.81 -9.46 -13.04
CA SER A 152 -11.27 -8.74 -14.19
C SER A 152 -10.15 -9.50 -14.88
N LYS A 153 -10.10 -9.44 -16.22
CA LYS A 153 -8.96 -9.91 -17.02
C LYS A 153 -8.11 -8.70 -17.42
N VAL A 154 -7.01 -8.47 -16.72
CA VAL A 154 -6.09 -7.35 -17.00
C VAL A 154 -4.98 -7.86 -17.93
N PRO A 155 -4.80 -7.29 -19.14
CA PRO A 155 -3.81 -7.79 -20.10
C PRO A 155 -2.41 -7.86 -19.52
N GLY A 156 -1.77 -9.03 -19.62
CA GLY A 156 -0.41 -9.28 -19.11
C GLY A 156 -0.32 -9.59 -17.62
N TYR A 157 -1.44 -9.61 -16.88
CA TYR A 157 -1.45 -9.84 -15.44
C TYR A 157 -2.42 -10.95 -15.04
N GLY A 158 -2.06 -11.68 -14.00
CA GLY A 158 -2.84 -12.76 -13.41
C GLY A 158 -2.80 -12.75 -11.89
N ALA A 159 -3.47 -13.71 -11.27
CA ALA A 159 -3.67 -13.80 -9.83
C ALA A 159 -2.35 -13.82 -9.02
N ASN A 160 -1.27 -14.36 -9.60
CA ASN A 160 0.04 -14.51 -8.95
C ASN A 160 1.14 -13.61 -9.55
N SER A 161 0.80 -12.63 -10.39
CA SER A 161 1.81 -11.69 -10.91
C SER A 161 2.55 -10.98 -9.76
N PRO A 162 3.86 -10.70 -9.88
CA PRO A 162 4.61 -10.01 -8.82
C PRO A 162 4.20 -8.53 -8.68
N GLU A 163 3.68 -7.94 -9.76
CA GLU A 163 3.06 -6.63 -9.78
C GLU A 163 1.77 -6.66 -10.60
N LEU A 164 0.92 -5.65 -10.43
CA LEU A 164 -0.33 -5.46 -11.15
C LEU A 164 -0.45 -3.99 -11.55
N ILE A 165 -0.55 -3.72 -12.85
CA ILE A 165 -0.80 -2.37 -13.37
C ILE A 165 -2.26 -2.24 -13.79
N LEU A 166 -2.96 -1.30 -13.18
CA LEU A 166 -4.33 -0.92 -13.51
C LEU A 166 -4.30 0.45 -14.18
N SER A 167 -4.76 0.52 -15.43
CA SER A 167 -4.68 1.73 -16.26
C SER A 167 -6.05 2.27 -16.64
N PHE A 168 -6.15 3.60 -16.75
CA PHE A 168 -7.33 4.26 -17.30
C PHE A 168 -7.23 4.33 -18.83
N PHE A 169 -8.34 4.10 -19.54
CA PHE A 169 -8.40 4.47 -20.97
C PHE A 169 -8.37 5.98 -21.20
N ARG A 170 -8.86 6.75 -20.21
CA ARG A 170 -8.81 8.21 -20.19
C ARG A 170 -8.31 8.64 -18.81
N PRO A 171 -7.13 9.26 -18.70
CA PRO A 171 -6.56 9.66 -17.42
C PRO A 171 -7.54 10.46 -16.56
N ARG A 172 -7.59 10.16 -15.26
CA ARG A 172 -8.55 10.77 -14.32
C ARG A 172 -7.86 11.82 -13.47
N TYR A 173 -8.43 13.01 -13.41
CA TYR A 173 -7.90 14.06 -12.53
C TYR A 173 -8.12 13.67 -11.05
N VAL A 174 -7.05 13.75 -10.26
CA VAL A 174 -7.04 13.59 -8.80
C VAL A 174 -6.45 14.83 -8.16
N TYR A 175 -6.92 15.17 -6.95
CA TYR A 175 -6.36 16.26 -6.16
C TYR A 175 -5.39 15.71 -5.10
N ARG A 176 -4.49 16.56 -4.62
CA ARG A 176 -3.68 16.25 -3.44
C ARG A 176 -4.60 15.99 -2.24
N GLY A 177 -4.28 14.96 -1.46
CA GLY A 177 -5.09 14.54 -0.31
C GLY A 177 -6.29 13.67 -0.67
N HIS A 178 -6.57 13.43 -1.96
CA HIS A 178 -7.57 12.44 -2.34
C HIS A 178 -7.22 11.07 -1.77
N GLN A 179 -8.21 10.45 -1.10
CA GLN A 179 -8.10 9.08 -0.62
C GLN A 179 -8.77 8.15 -1.63
N LEU A 180 -7.96 7.28 -2.23
CA LEU A 180 -8.41 6.14 -3.00
C LEU A 180 -8.41 4.90 -2.10
N ARG A 181 -9.24 3.92 -2.43
CA ARG A 181 -9.30 2.64 -1.72
C ARG A 181 -8.98 1.51 -2.68
N VAL A 182 -8.15 0.57 -2.24
CA VAL A 182 -7.84 -0.67 -2.96
C VAL A 182 -8.54 -1.81 -2.25
N TRP A 183 -9.37 -2.53 -3.00
CA TRP A 183 -10.30 -3.53 -2.49
C TRP A 183 -10.04 -4.89 -3.13
N TYR A 184 -10.41 -5.94 -2.40
CA TYR A 184 -10.84 -7.17 -3.03
C TYR A 184 -12.28 -6.98 -3.56
N GLY A 185 -12.55 -7.36 -4.81
CA GLY A 185 -13.80 -7.03 -5.51
C GLY A 185 -15.04 -7.67 -4.86
N GLU A 186 -14.91 -8.90 -4.39
CA GLU A 186 -15.97 -9.59 -3.65
C GLU A 186 -16.29 -8.93 -2.31
N ASP A 187 -15.28 -8.44 -1.60
CA ASP A 187 -15.42 -7.66 -0.35
C ASP A 187 -16.18 -6.35 -0.62
N LEU A 188 -15.71 -5.58 -1.62
CA LEU A 188 -16.37 -4.33 -2.03
C LEU A 188 -17.86 -4.50 -2.34
N MET A 189 -18.22 -5.64 -2.93
CA MET A 189 -19.58 -5.92 -3.39
C MET A 189 -20.41 -6.72 -2.38
N ASN A 190 -19.82 -7.13 -1.26
CA ASN A 190 -20.40 -8.13 -0.34
C ASN A 190 -20.90 -9.38 -1.10
N TRP A 191 -20.15 -9.84 -2.09
CA TRP A 191 -20.52 -10.96 -2.96
C TRP A 191 -19.76 -12.21 -2.58
N THR A 192 -20.47 -13.22 -2.07
CA THR A 192 -19.92 -14.54 -1.70
C THR A 192 -18.72 -14.52 -0.75
N GLU A 193 -18.43 -13.43 -0.03
CA GLU A 193 -17.18 -13.30 0.74
C GLU A 193 -17.04 -14.19 2.00
N GLY A 194 -18.04 -15.03 2.30
CA GLY A 194 -18.08 -15.86 3.52
C GLY A 194 -16.97 -16.92 3.58
N ASP A 195 -16.61 -17.49 2.42
CA ASP A 195 -15.52 -18.45 2.26
C ASP A 195 -14.18 -17.80 1.88
N ASN A 196 -14.15 -16.48 1.69
CA ASN A 196 -12.93 -15.73 1.47
C ASN A 196 -12.04 -15.69 2.72
N ALA A 197 -10.73 -15.51 2.50
CA ALA A 197 -9.76 -15.29 3.56
C ALA A 197 -8.51 -14.58 3.05
N GLY A 198 -7.65 -14.22 4.01
CA GLY A 198 -6.33 -13.68 3.74
C GLY A 198 -6.29 -12.16 3.67
N ARG A 199 -5.05 -11.68 3.63
CA ARG A 199 -4.68 -10.28 3.57
C ARG A 199 -3.39 -10.18 2.77
N VAL A 200 -3.34 -9.27 1.81
CA VAL A 200 -2.16 -9.01 0.99
C VAL A 200 -1.69 -7.58 1.23
N CYS A 201 -0.37 -7.39 1.25
CA CYS A 201 0.27 -6.11 1.42
C CYS A 201 1.21 -5.81 0.25
N PHE A 202 1.19 -4.57 -0.22
CA PHE A 202 1.84 -4.14 -1.45
C PHE A 202 2.30 -2.68 -1.38
N ASP A 203 3.28 -2.35 -2.21
CA ASP A 203 3.64 -0.97 -2.51
C ASP A 203 2.79 -0.44 -3.66
N VAL A 204 2.49 0.85 -3.60
CA VAL A 204 1.65 1.53 -4.58
C VAL A 204 2.48 2.57 -5.29
N TYR A 205 2.41 2.56 -6.61
CA TYR A 205 2.98 3.59 -7.47
C TYR A 205 1.90 4.16 -8.38
N ALA A 206 2.11 5.40 -8.84
CA ALA A 206 1.23 6.04 -9.81
C ALA A 206 2.02 6.65 -10.97
N SER A 207 1.39 6.65 -12.14
CA SER A 207 1.84 7.37 -13.33
C SER A 207 0.85 8.47 -13.67
N TYR A 208 1.36 9.66 -14.00
CA TYR A 208 0.60 10.86 -14.30
C TYR A 208 0.97 11.40 -15.69
N VAL A 209 0.04 12.07 -16.36
CA VAL A 209 0.21 12.70 -17.68
C VAL A 209 -0.34 14.11 -17.75
#